data_AF-A0A974X286-F1
#
_entry.id   AF-A0A974X286-F1
#
_cell.length_a   1.000
_cell.length_b   1.000
_cell.length_c   1.000
_cell.angle_alpha   90.00
_cell.angle_beta   90.00
_cell.angle_gamma   90.00
#
_symmetry.space_group_name_H-M   'P 1'
#
loop_
_entity.id
_entity.type
_entity.pdbx_description
1 polymer ?
#
loop_
_entity_poly.entity_id
_entity_poly.type
_entity_poly.pdbx_seq_one_letter_code
_entity_poly.pdbx_strand_id
1 'polypeptide(L)'
;MNRTQAQRFKLHGTHRGIIRGPSRDAVLGLLETLPRGDGVLILQNLDHPGRYVQVLLQGDGLLRLEVRDDDPPRHLMTRTLSRDRVADAFEGWASEIHDPDHDRWRDVFHWEDISAELLDPPAGG
;
A
#
# COMPACT_ATOMS: atom_id res chain seq x y z
N MET A 1 -5.20 10.71 10.94
CA MET A 1 -6.54 10.42 10.36
C MET A 1 -7.60 10.26 11.45
N ASN A 2 -8.84 10.74 11.25
CA ASN A 2 -9.95 10.53 12.20
C ASN A 2 -10.77 9.24 11.88
N ARG A 3 -11.62 8.79 12.80
CA ARG A 3 -12.37 7.53 12.66
C ARG A 3 -13.33 7.50 11.46
N THR A 4 -13.94 8.63 11.10
CA THR A 4 -14.88 8.73 9.97
C THR A 4 -14.14 8.63 8.63
N GLN A 5 -12.96 9.25 8.55
CA GLN A 5 -12.06 9.16 7.39
C GLN A 5 -11.54 7.74 7.19
N ALA A 6 -11.15 7.06 8.29
CA ALA A 6 -10.64 5.69 8.22
C ALA A 6 -11.66 4.72 7.58
N GLN A 7 -12.95 4.88 7.84
CA GLN A 7 -13.99 3.99 7.31
C GLN A 7 -14.10 3.96 5.78
N ARG A 8 -13.50 4.95 5.10
CA ARG A 8 -13.42 5.04 3.63
C ARG A 8 -12.33 4.15 3.06
N PHE A 9 -11.58 3.45 3.91
CA PHE A 9 -10.57 2.49 3.49
C PHE A 9 -10.92 1.09 3.95
N LYS A 10 -10.51 0.12 3.13
CA LYS A 10 -10.51 -1.30 3.51
C LYS A 10 -9.12 -1.88 3.36
N LEU A 11 -8.74 -2.70 4.33
CA LEU A 11 -7.54 -3.51 4.33
C LEU A 11 -7.92 -4.96 4.04
N HIS A 12 -7.26 -5.56 3.06
CA HIS A 12 -7.48 -6.94 2.66
C HIS A 12 -6.19 -7.53 2.10
N GLY A 13 -6.08 -8.85 2.05
CA GLY A 13 -4.84 -9.51 1.66
C GLY A 13 -4.98 -11.03 1.56
N THR A 14 -3.86 -11.70 1.26
CA THR A 14 -3.83 -13.15 1.06
C THR A 14 -4.35 -13.87 2.32
N HIS A 15 -5.39 -14.69 2.17
CA HIS A 15 -5.99 -15.54 3.21
C HIS A 15 -6.55 -14.82 4.45
N ARG A 16 -6.99 -13.55 4.32
CA ARG A 16 -7.57 -12.79 5.44
C ARG A 16 -8.91 -12.15 5.11
N GLY A 17 -9.72 -11.96 6.15
CA GLY A 17 -10.97 -11.20 6.08
C GLY A 17 -10.71 -9.70 5.84
N ILE A 18 -11.73 -9.00 5.36
CA ILE A 18 -11.67 -7.56 5.09
C ILE A 18 -11.81 -6.78 6.40
N ILE A 19 -10.89 -5.85 6.67
CA ILE A 19 -10.97 -4.90 7.78
C ILE A 19 -11.33 -3.51 7.22
N ARG A 20 -12.43 -2.92 7.68
CA ARG A 20 -12.81 -1.53 7.34
C ARG A 20 -12.25 -0.58 8.38
N GLY A 21 -11.75 0.58 7.96
CA GLY A 21 -11.11 1.52 8.87
C GLY A 21 -9.96 0.93 9.67
N PRO A 22 -8.97 0.31 8.99
CA PRO A 22 -7.83 -0.29 9.67
C PRO A 22 -7.05 0.77 10.46
N SER A 23 -6.61 0.40 11.66
CA SER A 23 -5.59 1.15 12.40
C SER A 23 -4.18 0.73 11.97
N ARG A 24 -3.18 1.53 12.32
CA ARG A 24 -1.76 1.19 12.16
C ARG A 24 -1.42 -0.17 12.78
N ASP A 25 -1.89 -0.44 14.00
CA ASP A 25 -1.66 -1.71 14.68
C ASP A 25 -2.30 -2.90 13.96
N ALA A 26 -3.48 -2.71 13.35
CA ALA A 26 -4.12 -3.74 12.54
C ALA A 26 -3.28 -4.06 11.29
N VAL A 27 -2.65 -3.05 10.68
CA VAL A 27 -1.72 -3.25 9.56
C VAL A 27 -0.50 -4.05 10.03
N LEU A 28 0.14 -3.66 11.13
CA LEU A 28 1.30 -4.37 11.69
C LEU A 28 0.99 -5.84 11.99
N GLY A 29 -0.09 -6.11 12.72
CA GLY A 29 -0.48 -7.48 13.05
C GLY A 29 -0.75 -8.33 11.81
N LEU A 30 -1.24 -7.74 10.71
CA LEU A 30 -1.41 -8.46 9.46
C LEU A 30 -0.08 -8.70 8.73
N LEU A 31 0.82 -7.72 8.69
CA LEU A 31 2.16 -7.84 8.11
C LEU A 31 3.00 -8.95 8.74
N GLU A 32 2.84 -9.18 10.05
CA GLU A 32 3.53 -10.26 10.77
C GLU A 32 3.06 -11.65 10.33
N THR A 33 1.84 -11.75 9.80
CA THR A 33 1.23 -13.03 9.43
C THR A 33 1.26 -13.32 7.93
N LEU A 34 1.86 -12.42 7.14
CA LEU A 34 1.96 -12.61 5.70
C LEU A 34 2.85 -13.82 5.34
N PRO A 35 2.40 -14.70 4.44
CA PRO A 35 3.25 -15.77 3.94
C PRO A 35 4.40 -15.17 3.11
N ARG A 36 5.60 -15.74 3.23
CA ARG A 36 6.74 -15.33 2.40
C ARG A 36 6.51 -15.76 0.95
N GLY A 37 6.89 -14.91 0.00
CA GLY A 37 6.78 -15.17 -1.43
C GLY A 37 5.44 -14.74 -2.03
N ASP A 38 4.33 -15.09 -1.36
CA ASP A 38 2.97 -14.90 -1.91
C ASP A 38 2.08 -13.97 -1.04
N GLY A 39 2.63 -13.38 0.01
CA GLY A 39 1.89 -12.53 0.93
C GLY A 39 1.66 -11.14 0.35
N VAL A 40 0.40 -10.79 0.09
CA VAL A 40 -0.01 -9.43 -0.26
C VAL A 40 -0.92 -8.85 0.80
N LEU A 41 -0.74 -7.56 1.07
CA LEU A 41 -1.66 -6.76 1.88
C LEU A 41 -1.94 -5.45 1.13
N ILE A 42 -3.21 -5.08 1.03
CA ILE A 42 -3.70 -3.98 0.22
C ILE A 42 -4.61 -3.10 1.07
N LEU A 43 -4.28 -1.81 1.15
CA LEU A 43 -5.14 -0.76 1.67
C LEU A 43 -5.74 0.01 0.50
N GLN A 44 -7.06 -0.10 0.33
CA GLN A 44 -7.76 0.45 -0.82
C GLN A 44 -8.75 1.54 -0.40
N ASN A 45 -8.79 2.63 -1.17
CA ASN A 45 -9.81 3.66 -1.05
C ASN A 45 -11.15 3.14 -1.62
N LEU A 46 -12.21 3.19 -0.83
CA LEU A 46 -13.53 2.72 -1.23
C LEU A 46 -14.23 3.65 -2.21
N ASP A 47 -13.92 4.94 -2.20
CA ASP A 47 -14.50 5.93 -3.11
C ASP A 47 -13.80 5.92 -4.48
N HIS A 48 -12.50 5.61 -4.47
CA HIS A 48 -11.65 5.53 -5.66
C HIS A 48 -10.91 4.18 -5.67
N PRO A 49 -11.57 3.08 -6.11
CA PRO A 49 -10.97 1.75 -6.06
C PRO A 49 -9.68 1.60 -6.89
N GLY A 50 -9.48 2.47 -7.88
CA GLY A 50 -8.22 2.55 -8.65
C GLY A 50 -7.04 3.07 -7.82
N ARG A 51 -7.30 3.68 -6.66
CA ARG A 51 -6.30 4.25 -5.76
C ARG A 51 -6.08 3.37 -4.53
N TYR A 52 -4.86 2.85 -4.40
CA TYR A 52 -4.51 1.96 -3.28
C TYR A 52 -3.01 1.95 -3.01
N VAL A 53 -2.66 1.56 -1.78
CA VAL A 53 -1.28 1.19 -1.42
C VAL A 53 -1.25 -0.30 -1.10
N GLN A 54 -0.24 -1.00 -1.59
CA GLN A 54 -0.07 -2.43 -1.35
C GLN A 54 1.35 -2.76 -0.91
N VAL A 55 1.50 -3.89 -0.24
CA VAL A 55 2.79 -4.45 0.12
C VAL A 55 2.82 -5.93 -0.18
N LEU A 56 3.91 -6.38 -0.81
CA LEU A 56 4.19 -7.78 -1.10
C LEU A 56 5.39 -8.23 -0.26
N LEU A 57 5.25 -9.32 0.49
CA LEU A 57 6.36 -9.97 1.17
C LEU A 57 7.08 -10.92 0.20
N GLN A 58 8.24 -10.49 -0.26
CA GLN A 58 9.08 -11.26 -1.18
C GLN A 58 9.70 -12.49 -0.50
N GLY A 59 10.15 -13.47 -1.29
CA GLY A 59 10.73 -14.71 -0.76
C GLY A 59 12.01 -14.51 0.06
N ASP A 60 12.76 -13.44 -0.24
CA ASP A 60 13.96 -13.02 0.50
C ASP A 60 13.65 -12.27 1.81
N GLY A 61 12.37 -12.01 2.11
CA GLY A 61 11.91 -11.29 3.29
C GLY A 61 11.85 -9.77 3.12
N LEU A 62 12.16 -9.23 1.95
CA LEU A 62 11.93 -7.82 1.65
C LEU A 62 10.43 -7.54 1.46
N LEU A 63 10.01 -6.38 1.93
CA LEU A 63 8.68 -5.84 1.69
C LEU A 63 8.76 -4.90 0.49
N ARG A 64 8.10 -5.25 -0.60
CA ARG A 64 7.90 -4.37 -1.76
C ARG A 64 6.63 -3.56 -1.53
N LEU A 65 6.77 -2.26 -1.28
CA LEU A 65 5.67 -1.32 -1.09
C LEU A 65 5.37 -0.63 -2.43
N GLU A 66 4.11 -0.60 -2.82
CA GLU A 66 3.68 0.03 -4.06
C GLU A 66 2.51 0.99 -3.82
N VAL A 67 2.57 2.15 -4.45
CA VAL A 67 1.51 3.16 -4.44
C VAL A 67 0.90 3.22 -5.82
N ARG A 68 -0.42 3.11 -5.88
CA ARG A 68 -1.21 3.07 -7.11
C ARG A 68 -2.14 4.27 -7.09
N ASP A 69 -1.83 5.24 -7.94
CA ASP A 69 -2.67 6.40 -8.20
C ASP A 69 -3.31 6.29 -9.59
N ASP A 70 -4.56 6.72 -9.69
CA ASP A 70 -5.44 6.50 -10.85
C ASP A 70 -5.56 7.72 -11.79
N ASP A 71 -5.19 8.92 -11.35
CA ASP A 71 -5.21 10.14 -12.18
C ASP A 71 -4.30 11.27 -11.62
N PRO A 72 -3.19 11.65 -12.31
CA PRO A 72 -2.61 10.91 -13.44
C PRO A 72 -2.14 9.53 -12.95
N PRO A 73 -2.15 8.50 -13.82
CA PRO A 73 -1.69 7.17 -13.45
C PRO A 73 -0.22 7.24 -13.06
N ARG A 74 0.04 7.13 -11.76
CA ARG A 74 1.39 7.11 -11.20
C ARG A 74 1.51 5.89 -10.32
N HIS A 75 2.54 5.12 -10.62
CA HIS A 75 2.82 3.87 -9.94
C HIS A 75 4.22 3.95 -9.37
N LEU A 76 4.30 4.04 -8.05
CA LEU A 76 5.58 4.13 -7.35
C LEU A 76 5.85 2.83 -6.61
N MET A 77 7.11 2.44 -6.57
CA MET A 77 7.58 1.25 -5.85
C MET A 77 8.79 1.58 -5.00
N THR A 78 8.88 0.94 -3.85
CA THR A 78 10.09 0.94 -3.03
C THR A 78 10.22 -0.39 -2.29
N ARG A 79 11.39 -0.66 -1.71
CA ARG A 79 11.67 -1.89 -0.96
C ARG A 79 12.19 -1.54 0.43
N THR A 80 11.74 -2.27 1.43
CA THR A 80 12.16 -2.08 2.83
C THR A 80 12.16 -3.39 3.60
N LEU A 81 12.98 -3.47 4.65
CA LEU A 81 12.94 -4.55 5.64
C LEU A 81 12.07 -4.18 6.86
N SER A 82 11.69 -2.91 6.99
CA SER A 82 10.97 -2.40 8.17
C SER A 82 9.47 -2.47 7.98
N ARG A 83 8.82 -3.32 8.80
CA ARG A 83 7.35 -3.39 8.89
C ARG A 83 6.74 -2.12 9.45
N ASP A 84 7.39 -1.49 10.43
CA ASP A 84 6.96 -0.20 10.98
C ASP A 84 6.86 0.87 9.91
N ARG A 85 7.88 1.00 9.05
CA ARG A 85 7.82 1.95 7.93
C ARG A 85 6.67 1.67 6.98
N VAL A 86 6.35 0.40 6.73
CA VAL A 86 5.19 0.03 5.90
C VAL A 86 3.88 0.43 6.58
N ALA A 87 3.74 0.18 7.89
CA ALA A 87 2.55 0.58 8.62
C ALA A 87 2.37 2.11 8.68
N ASP A 88 3.47 2.85 8.88
CA ASP A 88 3.51 4.31 8.82
C ASP A 88 3.13 4.81 7.41
N ALA A 89 3.59 4.13 6.36
CA ALA A 89 3.24 4.47 4.98
C ALA A 89 1.76 4.23 4.68
N PHE A 90 1.15 3.16 5.22
CA PHE A 90 -0.28 2.89 5.06
C PHE A 90 -1.13 3.98 5.73
N GLU A 91 -0.76 4.40 6.94
CA GLU A 91 -1.42 5.51 7.64
C GLU A 91 -1.18 6.86 6.96
N GLY A 92 0.05 7.11 6.51
CA GLY A 92 0.45 8.31 5.78
C GLY A 92 -0.30 8.46 4.47
N TRP A 93 -0.32 7.42 3.63
CA TRP A 93 -1.08 7.40 2.38
C TRP A 93 -2.57 7.66 2.63
N ALA A 94 -3.18 6.99 3.61
CA ALA A 94 -4.58 7.22 3.94
C ALA A 94 -4.86 8.66 4.39
N SER A 95 -3.91 9.30 5.08
CA SER A 95 -4.01 10.70 5.49
C SER A 95 -3.84 11.66 4.31
N GLU A 96 -2.88 11.39 3.41
CA GLU A 96 -2.65 12.17 2.18
C GLU A 96 -3.89 12.21 1.26
N ILE A 97 -4.64 11.10 1.17
CA ILE A 97 -5.90 11.07 0.41
C ILE A 97 -6.91 12.11 0.92
N HIS A 98 -6.92 12.42 2.21
CA HIS A 98 -7.82 13.43 2.79
C HIS A 98 -7.21 14.82 2.78
N ASP A 99 -5.90 14.90 2.95
CA ASP A 99 -5.14 16.14 3.04
C ASP A 99 -3.85 16.00 2.23
N PRO A 100 -3.82 16.50 0.97
CA PRO A 100 -2.67 16.36 0.09
C PRO A 100 -1.36 16.94 0.64
N ASP A 101 -1.40 17.85 1.62
CA ASP A 101 -0.21 18.42 2.25
C ASP A 101 0.46 17.45 3.26
N HIS A 102 -0.17 16.30 3.54
CA HIS A 102 0.36 15.24 4.39
C HIS A 102 1.15 14.16 3.59
N ASP A 103 1.96 14.57 2.62
CA ASP A 103 2.74 13.68 1.75
C ASP A 103 4.13 13.29 2.32
N ARG A 104 4.56 13.90 3.43
CA ARG A 104 5.89 13.69 4.06
C ARG A 104 6.24 12.24 4.40
N TRP A 105 5.26 11.36 4.53
CA TRP A 105 5.52 9.92 4.72
C TRP A 105 6.27 9.31 3.53
N ARG A 106 6.23 9.95 2.35
CA ARG A 106 6.95 9.53 1.16
C ARG A 106 8.46 9.79 1.28
N ASP A 107 8.88 10.81 2.02
CA ASP A 107 10.29 11.25 2.12
C ASP A 107 11.23 10.23 2.77
N VAL A 108 10.67 9.28 3.53
CA VAL A 108 11.46 8.23 4.21
C VAL A 108 11.82 7.06 3.29
N PHE A 109 11.38 7.11 2.04
CA PHE A 109 11.61 6.09 1.02
C PHE A 109 12.29 6.67 -0.22
N HIS A 110 13.05 5.82 -0.89
CA HIS A 110 13.50 6.06 -2.26
C HIS A 110 12.52 5.39 -3.21
N TRP A 111 11.74 6.19 -3.93
CA TRP A 111 10.71 5.71 -4.84
C TRP A 111 11.24 5.53 -6.26
N GLU A 112 10.89 4.41 -6.86
CA GLU A 112 11.06 4.11 -8.27
C GLU A 112 9.71 4.28 -8.98
N ASP A 113 9.70 4.98 -10.12
CA ASP A 113 8.50 5.08 -10.96
C ASP A 113 8.42 3.84 -11.85
N ILE A 114 7.41 3.01 -11.61
CA ILE A 114 7.14 1.77 -12.33
C ILE A 114 5.92 1.90 -13.25
N SER A 115 5.49 3.12 -13.57
CA SER A 115 4.29 3.36 -14.39
C SER A 115 4.45 2.77 -15.79
N ALA A 116 5.64 2.86 -16.39
CA ALA A 116 5.93 2.30 -17.71
C ALA A 116 5.83 0.75 -17.73
N GLU A 117 6.26 0.08 -16.66
CA GLU A 117 6.24 -1.39 -16.55
C GLU A 117 4.81 -1.98 -16.55
N LEU A 118 3.81 -1.14 -16.27
CA LEU A 118 2.41 -1.55 -16.15
C LEU A 118 1.55 -1.12 -17.35
N LEU A 119 2.06 -0.20 -18.17
CA LEU A 119 1.41 0.26 -19.39
C LEU A 119 1.72 -0.66 -20.59
N ASP A 120 2.81 -1.43 -20.53
CA ASP A 120 3.09 -2.45 -21.55
C ASP A 120 2.30 -3.75 -21.26
N PRO A 121 1.41 -4.20 -22.17
CA PRO A 121 0.95 -5.58 -22.11
C PRO A 121 2.16 -6.50 -22.28
N PRO A 122 2.17 -7.73 -21.69
CA PRO A 122 3.22 -8.68 -22.01
C PRO A 122 3.21 -8.83 -23.54
N ALA A 123 4.33 -8.48 -24.18
CA ALA A 123 4.52 -8.71 -25.59
C ALA A 123 4.23 -10.20 -25.83
N GLY A 124 3.11 -10.49 -26.47
CA GLY A 124 2.66 -11.85 -26.73
C GLY A 124 3.77 -12.61 -27.43
N GLY A 125 4.22 -13.69 -26.80
CA GLY A 125 5.03 -14.74 -27.41
C GLY A 125 4.16 -15.93 -27.76
#